data_AF-A0A2N1Z3P0-F1
#
_entry.id   AF-A0A2N1Z3P0-F1
#
_cell.length_a   1.000
_cell.length_b   1.000
_cell.length_c   1.000
_cell.angle_alpha   90.00
_cell.angle_beta   90.00
_cell.angle_gamma   90.00
#
_symmetry.space_group_name_H-M   'P 1'
#
loop_
_entity.id
_entity.type
_entity.pdbx_description
1 polymer ?
#
loop_
_entity_poly.entity_id
_entity_poly.type
_entity_poly.pdbx_seq_one_letter_code
_entity_poly.pdbx_strand_id
1 'polypeptide(L)'
;MDIRIFEPMSTRPCKYCLALQDDAVFADFQINETGNLYLVRISYDGYGCCEPEIRIMGIEITNTNQLISAIESNNLNTQAVTEILSGYFRAHKGMLWEDALLEHKLI
;
A
#
# COMPACT_ATOMS: atom_id res chain seq x y z
N MET A 1 -0.51 -7.39 -9.77
CA MET A 1 -0.81 -7.83 -8.39
C MET A 1 -2.29 -8.12 -8.33
N ASP A 2 -2.72 -9.10 -7.53
CA ASP A 2 -4.14 -9.16 -7.14
C ASP A 2 -4.34 -8.23 -5.93
N ILE A 3 -5.32 -7.33 -6.02
CA ILE A 3 -5.54 -6.25 -5.06
C ILE A 3 -7.03 -6.14 -4.77
N ARG A 4 -7.37 -6.16 -3.49
CA ARG A 4 -8.73 -5.95 -2.99
C ARG A 4 -8.76 -4.98 -1.82
N ILE A 5 -9.91 -4.34 -1.64
CA ILE A 5 -10.16 -3.51 -0.46
C ILE A 5 -10.43 -4.43 0.73
N PHE A 6 -9.82 -4.12 1.86
CA PHE A 6 -10.13 -4.73 3.14
C PHE A 6 -10.74 -3.69 4.07
N GLU A 7 -11.67 -4.10 4.92
CA GLU A 7 -12.30 -3.17 5.86
C GLU A 7 -11.30 -2.74 6.95
N PRO A 8 -11.10 -1.43 7.19
CA PRO A 8 -10.24 -0.97 8.26
C PRO A 8 -10.69 -1.50 9.62
N MET A 9 -9.75 -2.04 10.40
CA MET A 9 -10.03 -2.52 11.75
C MET A 9 -9.91 -1.39 12.78
N SER A 10 -10.76 -1.40 13.80
CA SER A 10 -10.77 -0.36 14.84
C SER A 10 -9.46 -0.28 15.65
N THR A 11 -8.78 -1.42 15.83
CA THR A 11 -7.47 -1.51 16.51
C THR A 11 -6.30 -1.09 15.63
N ARG A 12 -6.55 -0.90 14.32
CA ARG A 12 -5.56 -0.66 13.27
C ARG A 12 -6.07 0.44 12.33
N PRO A 13 -6.28 1.66 12.83
CA PRO A 13 -6.92 2.73 12.06
C PRO A 13 -6.10 3.12 10.84
N CYS A 14 -6.77 3.21 9.70
CA CYS A 14 -6.26 3.73 8.44
C CYS A 14 -7.42 4.27 7.60
N LYS A 15 -7.12 5.03 6.55
CA LYS A 15 -8.14 5.54 5.63
C LYS A 15 -8.53 4.47 4.61
N TYR A 16 -7.55 3.74 4.09
CA TYR A 16 -7.74 2.63 3.17
C TYR A 16 -6.83 1.47 3.57
N CYS A 17 -7.36 0.25 3.59
CA CYS A 17 -6.61 -0.97 3.75
C CYS A 17 -6.73 -1.78 2.45
N LEU A 18 -5.59 -2.15 1.88
CA LEU A 18 -5.52 -3.01 0.70
C LEU A 18 -4.97 -4.37 1.12
N ALA A 19 -5.66 -5.43 0.72
CA ALA A 19 -5.11 -6.77 0.72
C ALA A 19 -4.53 -7.06 -0.68
N LEU A 20 -3.29 -7.53 -0.72
CA LEU A 20 -2.55 -7.84 -1.93
C LEU A 20 -2.13 -9.30 -1.92
N GLN A 21 -1.98 -9.88 -3.11
CA GLN A 21 -1.44 -11.23 -3.32
C GLN A 21 -2.19 -12.30 -2.52
N ASP A 22 -3.50 -12.42 -2.76
CA ASP A 22 -4.35 -13.42 -2.11
C ASP A 22 -4.28 -13.37 -0.57
N ASP A 23 -4.33 -12.16 0.01
CA ASP A 23 -4.24 -11.88 1.46
C ASP A 23 -2.90 -12.16 2.13
N ALA A 24 -1.86 -12.47 1.36
CA ALA A 24 -0.52 -12.63 1.92
C ALA A 24 0.08 -11.30 2.42
N VAL A 25 -0.43 -10.16 1.92
CA VAL A 25 0.05 -8.83 2.28
C VAL A 25 -1.11 -7.86 2.54
N PHE A 26 -1.00 -7.08 3.62
CA PHE A 26 -1.93 -5.98 3.91
C PHE A 26 -1.18 -4.65 3.98
N ALA A 27 -1.60 -3.68 3.17
CA ALA A 27 -1.04 -2.34 3.13
C ALA A 27 -2.07 -1.31 3.60
N ASP A 28 -1.74 -0.63 4.71
CA ASP A 28 -2.59 0.38 5.32
C ASP A 28 -2.10 1.77 4.89
N PHE A 29 -3.02 2.58 4.37
CA PHE A 29 -2.76 3.93 3.89
C PHE A 29 -3.54 4.98 4.66
N GLN A 30 -2.92 6.15 4.81
CA GLN A 30 -3.54 7.36 5.32
C GLN A 30 -3.35 8.51 4.33
N ILE A 31 -4.15 9.57 4.48
CA ILE A 31 -4.01 10.80 3.69
C ILE A 31 -3.31 11.84 4.56
N ASN A 32 -2.25 12.47 4.03
CA ASN A 32 -1.54 13.53 4.73
C ASN A 32 -2.22 14.90 4.52
N GLU A 33 -1.67 15.95 5.11
CA GLU A 33 -2.22 17.32 5.02
C GLU A 33 -2.22 17.89 3.59
N THR A 34 -1.36 17.37 2.70
CA THR A 34 -1.29 17.78 1.29
C THR A 34 -2.21 16.95 0.39
N GLY A 35 -2.97 16.01 0.95
CA GLY A 35 -3.91 15.16 0.22
C GLY A 35 -3.28 13.92 -0.41
N ASN A 36 -1.99 13.65 -0.19
CA ASN A 36 -1.30 12.48 -0.71
C ASN A 36 -1.55 11.25 0.16
N LEU A 37 -1.75 10.09 -0.49
CA LEU A 37 -1.74 8.81 0.21
C LEU A 37 -0.32 8.49 0.65
N TYR A 38 -0.16 7.99 1.87
CA TYR A 38 1.11 7.46 2.36
C TYR A 38 0.86 6.18 3.14
N LEU A 39 1.81 5.26 3.05
CA LEU A 39 1.75 3.99 3.77
C LEU A 39 2.07 4.21 5.24
N VAL A 40 1.16 3.79 6.12
CA VAL A 40 1.38 3.82 7.58
C VAL A 40 1.90 2.48 8.10
N ARG A 41 1.57 1.39 7.41
CA ARG A 41 1.94 0.04 7.78
C ARG A 41 1.80 -0.90 6.59
N ILE A 42 2.66 -1.90 6.54
CA ILE A 42 2.49 -3.06 5.67
C ILE A 42 2.80 -4.32 6.48
N SER A 43 1.97 -5.35 6.35
CA SER A 43 2.22 -6.65 6.97
C SER A 43 2.32 -7.73 5.91
N TYR A 44 3.26 -8.64 6.09
CA TYR A 44 3.53 -9.74 5.18
C TYR A 44 3.45 -11.07 5.91
N ASP A 45 2.82 -12.06 5.28
CA ASP A 45 2.89 -13.44 5.73
C ASP A 45 4.34 -13.91 5.76
N GLY A 46 4.72 -14.57 6.86
CA GLY A 46 6.07 -15.07 7.09
C GLY A 46 7.10 -14.06 7.62
N TYR A 47 6.80 -12.75 7.61
CA TYR A 47 7.72 -11.72 8.14
C TYR A 47 7.14 -10.93 9.31
N GLY A 48 5.85 -10.60 9.25
CA GLY A 48 5.17 -9.79 10.27
C GLY A 48 4.88 -8.37 9.79
N CYS A 49 4.83 -7.45 10.74
CA CYS A 49 4.32 -6.09 10.53
C CYS A 49 5.46 -5.06 10.48
N CYS A 50 5.57 -4.37 9.35
CA CYS A 50 6.46 -3.24 9.15
C CYS A 50 5.68 -1.94 9.34
N GLU A 51 6.04 -1.17 10.36
CA GLU A 51 5.60 0.21 10.55
C GLU A 51 6.82 1.11 10.30
N PRO A 52 6.85 1.87 9.20
CA PRO A 52 8.00 2.69 8.85
C PRO A 52 8.29 3.72 9.95
N GLU A 53 9.47 3.66 10.58
CA GLU A 53 9.85 4.52 11.72
C GLU A 53 9.90 6.01 11.34
N ILE A 54 10.20 6.32 10.08
CA ILE A 54 10.21 7.66 9.51
C ILE A 54 9.01 7.78 8.57
N ARG A 55 8.32 8.94 8.59
CA ARG A 55 7.24 9.21 7.63
C ARG A 55 7.76 8.96 6.21
N ILE A 56 7.26 7.89 5.59
CA ILE A 56 7.47 7.65 4.17
C ILE A 56 6.83 8.81 3.41
N MET A 57 7.49 9.23 2.33
CA MET A 57 6.89 10.20 1.43
C MET A 57 5.55 9.68 0.91
N GLY A 58 4.62 10.60 0.65
CA GLY A 58 3.36 10.25 0.03
C GLY A 58 3.55 9.86 -1.44
N ILE A 59 2.61 9.07 -1.96
CA ILE A 59 2.41 8.86 -3.39
C ILE A 59 2.11 10.24 -4.01
N GLU A 60 2.74 10.54 -5.15
CA GLU A 60 2.50 11.80 -5.89
C GLU A 60 0.99 12.04 -6.12
N ILE A 61 0.56 13.31 -6.17
CA ILE A 61 -0.86 13.65 -6.03
C ILE A 61 -1.72 13.13 -7.20
N THR A 62 -1.18 13.09 -8.41
CA THR A 62 -1.85 12.51 -9.59
C THR A 62 -2.08 11.01 -9.38
N ASN A 63 -1.04 10.30 -8.97
CA ASN A 63 -1.12 8.86 -8.65
C ASN A 63 -2.02 8.59 -7.44
N THR A 64 -2.02 9.47 -6.43
CA THR A 64 -2.93 9.38 -5.28
C THR A 64 -4.38 9.47 -5.74
N ASN A 65 -4.73 10.48 -6.53
CA ASN A 65 -6.10 10.68 -7.00
C ASN A 65 -6.56 9.50 -7.87
N GLN A 66 -5.66 8.97 -8.70
CA GLN A 66 -5.92 7.78 -9.51
C GLN A 66 -6.15 6.54 -8.65
N LEU A 67 -5.32 6.33 -7.62
CA LEU A 67 -5.46 5.19 -6.72
C LEU A 67 -6.75 5.28 -5.89
N ILE A 68 -7.08 6.46 -5.34
CA ILE A 68 -8.34 6.70 -4.62
C ILE A 68 -9.53 6.41 -5.54
N SER A 69 -9.51 6.93 -6.77
CA SER A 69 -10.59 6.68 -7.74
C SER A 69 -10.76 5.17 -8.03
N ALA A 70 -9.65 4.43 -8.12
CA ALA A 70 -9.67 2.98 -8.32
C ALA A 70 -10.21 2.24 -7.08
N ILE A 71 -9.86 2.68 -5.86
CA ILE A 71 -10.41 2.14 -4.61
C ILE A 71 -11.92 2.39 -4.57
N GLU A 72 -12.37 3.63 -4.77
CA GLU A 72 -13.78 4.01 -4.64
C GLU A 72 -14.68 3.37 -5.71
N SER A 73 -14.13 3.08 -6.89
CA SER A 73 -14.82 2.34 -7.96
C SER A 73 -14.63 0.81 -7.90
N ASN A 74 -13.89 0.30 -6.90
CA ASN A 74 -13.50 -1.10 -6.76
C ASN A 74 -12.83 -1.68 -8.04
N ASN A 75 -12.06 -0.86 -8.75
CA ASN A 75 -11.36 -1.21 -9.99
C ASN A 75 -9.85 -1.26 -9.77
N LEU A 76 -9.40 -2.09 -8.84
CA LEU A 76 -8.02 -2.13 -8.35
C LEU A 76 -7.10 -3.03 -9.17
N ASN A 77 -7.64 -4.03 -9.85
CA ASN A 77 -6.89 -5.01 -10.65
C ASN A 77 -6.54 -4.48 -12.06
N THR A 78 -6.03 -3.25 -12.11
CA THR A 78 -5.54 -2.63 -13.35
C THR A 78 -4.02 -2.54 -13.35
N GLN A 79 -3.44 -2.50 -14.55
CA GLN A 79 -1.99 -2.33 -14.71
C GLN A 79 -1.50 -1.04 -14.04
N ALA A 80 -2.27 0.05 -14.17
CA ALA A 80 -1.89 1.34 -13.63
C ALA A 80 -1.81 1.35 -12.09
N VAL A 81 -2.77 0.70 -11.41
CA VAL A 81 -2.72 0.55 -9.94
C VAL A 81 -1.50 -0.30 -9.53
N THR A 82 -1.21 -1.37 -10.26
CA THR A 82 -0.01 -2.21 -10.01
C THR A 82 1.27 -1.40 -10.17
N GLU A 83 1.38 -0.55 -11.19
CA GLU A 83 2.54 0.32 -11.42
C GLU A 83 2.72 1.38 -10.33
N ILE A 84 1.61 2.01 -9.89
CA ILE A 84 1.64 2.98 -8.80
C ILE A 84 2.16 2.33 -7.51
N LEU A 85 1.59 1.19 -7.12
CA LEU A 85 1.96 0.52 -5.87
C LEU A 85 3.37 -0.06 -5.93
N SER A 86 3.73 -0.79 -6.99
CA SER A 86 5.10 -1.33 -7.14
C SER A 86 6.15 -0.23 -7.23
N GLY A 87 5.86 0.87 -7.93
CA GLY A 87 6.73 2.05 -7.98
C GLY A 87 6.95 2.65 -6.60
N TYR A 88 5.86 2.80 -5.83
CA TYR A 88 5.92 3.29 -4.46
C TYR A 88 6.72 2.37 -3.53
N PHE A 89 6.48 1.07 -3.57
CA PHE A 89 7.21 0.09 -2.76
C PHE A 89 8.69 0.06 -3.14
N ARG A 90 9.02 0.09 -4.44
CA ARG A 90 10.40 0.08 -4.92
C ARG A 90 11.18 1.32 -4.49
N ALA A 91 10.53 2.49 -4.51
CA ALA A 91 11.14 3.75 -4.04
C ALA A 91 11.47 3.73 -2.54
N HIS A 92 10.77 2.91 -1.76
CA HIS A 92 10.88 2.87 -0.30
C HIS A 92 11.36 1.52 0.25
N LYS A 93 11.86 0.62 -0.61
CA LYS A 93 12.20 -0.77 -0.27
C LYS A 93 13.13 -0.92 0.94
N GLY A 94 14.06 0.02 1.13
CA GLY A 94 14.98 0.03 2.27
C GLY A 94 14.29 0.25 3.63
N MET A 95 13.07 0.80 3.64
CA MET A 95 12.25 1.00 4.83
C MET A 95 11.12 -0.04 4.96
N LEU A 96 10.90 -0.86 3.93
CA LEU A 96 9.75 -1.76 3.81
C LEU A 96 10.13 -3.24 3.79
N TRP A 97 11.36 -3.58 4.19
CA TRP A 97 11.95 -4.92 4.12
C TRP A 97 11.98 -5.43 2.68
N GLU A 98 13.05 -5.08 1.96
CA GLU A 98 13.23 -5.39 0.54
C GLU A 98 13.09 -6.89 0.22
N ASP A 99 13.55 -7.76 1.13
CA ASP A 99 13.40 -9.21 1.02
C ASP A 99 11.93 -9.65 1.05
N ALA A 100 11.11 -9.10 1.96
CA ALA A 100 9.68 -9.36 2.00
C ALA A 100 8.96 -8.87 0.73
N LEU A 101 9.33 -7.68 0.23
CA LEU A 101 8.77 -7.15 -1.02
C LEU A 101 9.07 -8.06 -2.23
N LEU A 102 10.29 -8.61 -2.31
CA LEU A 102 10.69 -9.52 -3.39
C LEU A 102 9.99 -10.88 -3.28
N GLU A 103 9.94 -11.46 -2.08
CA GLU A 103 9.28 -12.76 -1.82
C GLU A 103 7.80 -12.71 -2.22
N HIS A 104 7.11 -11.64 -1.84
CA HIS A 104 5.70 -11.41 -2.18
C HIS A 104 5.48 -10.80 -3.57
N LYS A 105 6.53 -10.68 -4.40
CA LYS A 105 6.47 -10.17 -5.79
C LYS A 105 5.83 -8.78 -5.92
N LEU A 106 6.12 -7.91 -4.96
CA LEU A 106 5.61 -6.54 -4.93
C LEU A 106 6.51 -5.55 -5.67
N ILE A 107 7.79 -5.91 -5.87
CA ILE A 107 8.78 -5.12 -6.60
C ILE A 107 9.63 -5.94 -7.56
#